data_AF-A0A6C0IHY5-F1
#
_entry.id   AF-A0A6C0IHY5-F1
#
_cell.length_a   1.000
_cell.length_b   1.000
_cell.length_c   1.000
_cell.angle_alpha   90.00
_cell.angle_beta   90.00
_cell.angle_gamma   90.00
#
_symmetry.space_group_name_H-M   'P 1'
#
loop_
_entity.id
_entity.type
_entity.pdbx_description
1 polymer ?
#
loop_
_entity_poly.entity_id
_entity_poly.type
_entity_poly.pdbx_seq_one_letter_code
_entity_poly.pdbx_strand_id
1 'polypeptide(L)'
;MSKRCPPGVICFENITIVIIIILLCSVLLFIHYKSNNALRRPNMPMTMPMPMPMPEDILLQDERYAPRRGLVMPINVPTQPFDPTYRQVGILTRIKGKETILPLMGRPVLSNRDKWNFYTTNDKTNTITLPITFKGRSCTSEYGCDNLYSGDVVFVEGYNDAFKVTAYDNQMMRYIPFI
;
A
#
# COMPACT_ATOMS: atom_id res chain seq x y z
N MET A 1 -66.53 0.04 -5.52
CA MET A 1 -66.10 0.86 -6.67
C MET A 1 -64.58 0.84 -6.74
N SER A 2 -64.03 0.08 -7.68
CA SER A 2 -62.59 -0.16 -7.79
C SER A 2 -61.87 1.07 -8.36
N LYS A 3 -61.00 1.69 -7.55
CA LYS A 3 -60.04 2.69 -8.03
C LYS A 3 -58.94 1.97 -8.80
N ARG A 4 -59.07 1.89 -10.12
CA ARG A 4 -57.97 1.48 -11.01
C ARG A 4 -57.44 2.74 -11.70
N CYS A 5 -56.16 3.05 -11.48
CA CYS A 5 -55.48 4.16 -12.16
C CYS A 5 -55.15 3.79 -13.61
N PRO A 6 -55.07 4.79 -14.51
CA PRO A 6 -54.66 4.59 -15.91
C PRO A 6 -53.20 4.11 -16.01
N PRO A 7 -52.83 3.39 -17.09
CA PRO A 7 -51.52 2.80 -17.24
C PRO A 7 -50.44 3.89 -17.38
N GLY A 8 -49.38 3.79 -16.56
CA GLY A 8 -48.21 4.68 -16.63
C GLY A 8 -47.90 5.49 -15.37
N VAL A 9 -48.66 5.32 -14.28
CA VAL A 9 -48.40 6.00 -13.00
C VAL A 9 -48.39 4.99 -11.85
N ILE A 10 -47.39 5.04 -10.97
CA ILE A 10 -47.28 4.16 -9.79
C ILE A 10 -48.48 4.45 -8.88
N CYS A 11 -49.38 3.48 -8.72
CA CYS A 11 -50.54 3.60 -7.86
C CYS A 11 -50.10 3.78 -6.40
N PHE A 12 -50.31 4.96 -5.83
CA PHE A 12 -50.26 5.19 -4.39
C PHE A 12 -51.54 4.63 -3.74
N GLU A 13 -51.68 3.31 -3.71
CA GLU A 13 -52.58 2.66 -2.75
C GLU A 13 -51.84 2.49 -1.42
N ASN A 14 -52.58 2.48 -0.30
CA ASN A 14 -52.02 2.26 1.03
C ASN A 14 -51.06 1.04 1.08
N ILE A 15 -51.26 0.04 0.20
CA ILE A 15 -50.41 -1.14 0.08
C ILE A 15 -48.99 -0.80 -0.41
N THR A 16 -48.82 0.05 -1.43
CA THR A 16 -47.48 0.41 -1.94
C THR A 16 -46.72 1.29 -0.94
N ILE A 17 -47.43 2.16 -0.21
CA ILE A 17 -46.86 2.95 0.89
C ILE A 17 -46.40 2.02 2.03
N VAL A 18 -47.20 1.03 2.41
CA VAL A 18 -46.85 0.07 3.46
C VAL A 18 -45.61 -0.74 3.07
N ILE A 19 -45.48 -1.15 1.81
CA ILE A 19 -44.29 -1.88 1.32
C ILE A 19 -43.04 -1.00 1.40
N ILE A 20 -43.12 0.28 1.01
CA ILE A 20 -41.98 1.21 1.09
C ILE A 20 -41.56 1.43 2.55
N ILE A 21 -42.51 1.56 3.48
CA ILE A 21 -42.22 1.72 4.92
C ILE A 21 -41.53 0.47 5.48
N ILE A 22 -41.98 -0.73 5.10
CA ILE A 22 -41.34 -1.99 5.52
C ILE A 22 -39.89 -2.07 5.01
N LEU A 23 -39.65 -1.70 3.76
CA LEU A 23 -38.30 -1.64 3.18
C LEU A 23 -37.42 -0.65 3.95
N LEU A 24 -37.89 0.56 4.23
CA LEU A 24 -37.14 1.55 5.02
C LEU A 24 -36.84 1.06 6.45
N CYS A 25 -37.82 0.46 7.14
CA CYS A 25 -37.62 -0.11 8.48
C CYS A 25 -36.60 -1.24 8.50
N SER A 26 -36.62 -2.14 7.50
CA SER A 26 -35.65 -3.22 7.39
C SER A 26 -34.21 -2.71 7.20
N VAL A 27 -34.03 -1.67 6.39
CA VAL A 27 -32.72 -1.03 6.16
C VAL A 27 -32.21 -0.37 7.44
N LEU A 28 -33.07 0.35 8.18
CA LEU A 28 -32.70 0.97 9.44
C LEU A 28 -32.34 -0.07 10.51
N LEU A 29 -33.08 -1.17 10.62
CA LEU A 29 -32.76 -2.28 11.51
C LEU A 29 -31.41 -2.93 11.16
N PHE A 30 -31.11 -3.10 9.87
CA PHE A 30 -29.84 -3.64 9.41
C PHE A 30 -28.65 -2.75 9.79
N ILE A 31 -28.80 -1.43 9.65
CA ILE A 31 -27.76 -0.46 10.06
C ILE A 31 -27.57 -0.51 11.58
N HIS A 32 -28.65 -0.58 12.37
CA HIS A 32 -28.56 -0.73 13.83
C HIS A 32 -27.88 -2.02 14.26
N TYR A 33 -28.16 -3.15 13.59
CA TYR A 33 -27.51 -4.43 13.89
C TYR A 33 -26.00 -4.37 13.62
N LYS A 34 -25.59 -3.72 12.52
CA LYS A 34 -24.17 -3.51 12.20
C LYS A 34 -23.50 -2.55 13.18
N SER A 35 -24.18 -1.47 13.58
CA SER A 35 -23.68 -0.49 14.55
C SER A 35 -23.46 -1.11 15.94
N ASN A 36 -24.39 -1.92 16.43
CA ASN A 36 -24.27 -2.58 17.73
C ASN A 36 -23.14 -3.62 17.76
N ASN A 37 -22.88 -4.31 16.64
CA ASN A 37 -21.76 -5.25 16.55
C ASN A 37 -20.39 -4.56 16.53
N ALA A 38 -20.29 -3.30 16.12
CA ALA A 38 -19.04 -2.54 16.16
C ALA A 38 -18.61 -2.13 17.59
N LEU A 39 -19.54 -2.05 18.55
CA LEU A 39 -19.29 -1.74 19.96
C LEU A 39 -18.94 -2.97 20.82
N ARG A 40 -19.10 -4.19 20.30
CA ARG A 40 -18.72 -5.45 20.96
C ARG A 40 -17.33 -5.93 20.51
N ARG A 41 -16.32 -5.05 20.50
CA ARG A 41 -14.94 -5.57 20.59
C ARG A 41 -14.73 -6.01 22.03
N PRO A 42 -14.49 -7.29 22.33
CA PRO A 42 -14.09 -7.68 23.66
C PRO A 42 -12.76 -6.97 23.95
N ASN A 43 -12.77 -6.09 24.94
CA ASN A 43 -11.54 -5.57 25.54
C ASN A 43 -10.86 -6.78 26.19
N MET A 44 -9.93 -7.40 25.46
CA MET A 44 -9.08 -8.42 26.05
C MET A 44 -8.15 -7.68 27.04
N PRO A 45 -8.18 -8.00 28.34
CA PRO A 45 -7.27 -7.38 29.27
C PRO A 45 -5.84 -7.78 28.86
N MET A 46 -5.00 -6.79 28.56
CA MET A 46 -3.56 -7.01 28.50
C MET A 46 -3.09 -7.30 29.92
N THR A 47 -3.12 -8.57 30.31
CA THR A 47 -2.39 -9.04 31.48
C THR A 47 -0.92 -8.95 31.12
N MET A 48 -0.23 -7.91 31.61
CA MET A 48 1.22 -7.87 31.56
C MET A 48 1.74 -9.11 32.30
N PRO A 49 2.62 -9.94 31.71
CA PRO A 49 3.25 -11.01 32.44
C PRO A 49 4.08 -10.40 33.56
N MET A 50 3.82 -10.80 34.81
CA MET A 50 4.62 -10.37 35.95
C MET A 50 6.10 -10.75 35.69
N PRO A 51 7.06 -9.90 36.07
CA PRO A 51 8.47 -10.27 36.00
C PRO A 51 8.71 -11.48 36.90
N MET A 52 9.20 -12.57 36.31
CA MET A 52 9.71 -13.73 37.05
C MET A 52 10.78 -13.25 38.03
N PRO A 53 10.73 -13.65 39.32
CA PRO A 53 11.82 -13.36 40.24
C PRO A 53 13.05 -14.15 39.80
N MET A 54 14.14 -13.45 39.48
CA MET A 54 15.45 -14.07 39.27
C MET A 54 15.89 -14.74 40.59
N PRO A 55 16.39 -15.98 40.57
CA PRO A 55 17.06 -16.55 41.72
C PRO A 55 18.31 -15.72 42.03
N GLU A 56 18.37 -15.14 43.23
CA GLU A 56 19.63 -14.78 43.87
C GLU A 56 20.47 -16.06 44.00
N ASP A 57 21.80 -15.92 43.89
CA ASP A 57 22.81 -16.99 44.03
C ASP A 57 23.35 -17.59 42.72
N ILE A 58 23.88 -16.74 41.83
CA ILE A 58 25.11 -17.09 41.09
C ILE A 58 26.10 -15.93 41.19
N LEU A 59 26.56 -15.67 42.42
CA LEU A 59 27.80 -14.91 42.66
C LEU A 59 28.97 -15.89 42.67
N LEU A 60 29.39 -16.33 41.49
CA LEU A 60 30.75 -16.82 41.26
C LEU A 60 31.36 -15.93 40.18
N GLN A 61 31.92 -14.83 40.66
CA GLN A 61 32.74 -13.89 39.90
C GLN A 61 34.00 -14.61 39.42
N ASP A 62 34.00 -15.12 38.19
CA ASP A 62 35.24 -15.36 37.46
C ASP A 62 35.56 -14.07 36.67
N GLU A 63 36.49 -13.27 37.19
CA GLU A 63 36.97 -12.02 36.59
C GLU A 63 37.64 -12.22 35.21
N ARG A 64 37.72 -13.45 34.69
CA ARG A 64 38.24 -13.74 33.35
C ARG A 64 37.20 -13.66 32.24
N TYR A 65 35.93 -13.43 32.56
CA TYR A 65 34.86 -13.22 31.58
C TYR A 65 34.18 -11.87 31.83
N ALA A 66 34.91 -10.76 31.60
CA ALA A 66 34.25 -9.49 31.41
C ALA A 66 33.51 -9.53 30.05
N PRO A 67 32.16 -9.59 29.98
CA PRO A 67 31.53 -9.14 28.76
C PRO A 67 31.83 -7.64 28.71
N ARG A 68 32.57 -7.21 27.68
CA ARG A 68 32.81 -5.78 27.41
C ARG A 68 31.49 -5.02 27.62
N ARG A 69 31.43 -4.22 28.69
CA ARG A 69 30.35 -3.26 28.93
C ARG A 69 30.17 -2.44 27.66
N GLY A 70 28.99 -2.49 27.05
CA GLY A 70 28.54 -1.42 26.15
C GLY A 70 28.09 -1.79 24.75
N LEU A 71 28.11 -3.07 24.32
CA LEU A 71 27.57 -3.44 23.00
C LEU A 71 26.21 -4.11 23.12
N VAL A 72 25.21 -3.34 23.55
CA VAL A 72 23.81 -3.68 23.30
C VAL A 72 23.60 -3.47 21.79
N MET A 73 23.79 -4.52 21.00
CA MET A 73 23.43 -4.50 19.59
C MET A 73 21.93 -4.19 19.51
N PRO A 74 21.51 -3.14 18.77
CA PRO A 74 20.09 -2.89 18.60
C PRO A 74 19.46 -4.11 17.94
N ILE A 75 18.41 -4.64 18.57
CA ILE A 75 17.59 -5.68 17.96
C ILE A 75 16.79 -4.99 16.85
N ASN A 76 16.84 -5.53 15.62
CA ASN A 76 16.20 -5.00 14.40
C ASN A 76 16.97 -3.91 13.62
N VAL A 77 18.30 -3.98 13.56
CA VAL A 77 19.06 -3.25 12.52
C VAL A 77 18.94 -4.03 11.21
N PRO A 78 18.49 -3.40 10.09
CA PRO A 78 18.52 -4.05 8.80
C PRO A 78 19.97 -4.44 8.46
N THR A 79 20.22 -5.73 8.28
CA THR A 79 21.55 -6.28 7.97
C THR A 79 22.01 -5.98 6.55
N GLN A 80 21.12 -5.44 5.71
CA GLN A 80 21.39 -5.08 4.32
C GLN A 80 21.02 -3.61 4.06
N PRO A 81 21.91 -2.83 3.42
CA PRO A 81 21.56 -1.51 2.94
C PRO A 81 20.53 -1.66 1.81
N PHE A 82 19.31 -1.21 2.07
CA PHE A 82 18.23 -1.18 1.08
C PHE A 82 17.52 0.16 1.18
N ASP A 83 17.25 0.77 0.02
CA ASP A 83 16.53 2.02 -0.06
C ASP A 83 15.06 1.78 -0.38
N PRO A 84 14.14 1.91 0.59
CA PRO A 84 12.72 1.80 0.34
C PRO A 84 12.14 3.04 -0.36
N THR A 85 12.94 4.11 -0.52
CA THR A 85 12.48 5.40 -1.01
C THR A 85 12.36 5.40 -2.53
N TYR A 86 11.24 5.95 -3.02
CA TYR A 86 11.08 6.17 -4.45
C TYR A 86 11.97 7.30 -4.92
N ARG A 87 12.72 7.04 -5.98
CA ARG A 87 13.59 8.01 -6.64
C ARG A 87 13.30 8.05 -8.12
N GLN A 88 13.62 9.16 -8.76
CA GLN A 88 13.52 9.25 -10.20
C GLN A 88 14.63 8.40 -10.83
N VAL A 89 14.23 7.37 -11.58
CA VAL A 89 15.14 6.44 -12.26
C VAL A 89 15.19 6.65 -13.76
N GLY A 90 14.35 7.54 -14.30
CA GLY A 90 14.33 7.85 -15.72
C GLY A 90 13.14 8.70 -16.13
N ILE A 91 12.85 8.66 -17.42
CA ILE A 91 11.69 9.30 -18.05
C ILE A 91 10.96 8.34 -18.99
N LEU A 92 9.68 8.59 -19.16
CA LEU A 92 8.78 7.91 -20.08
C LEU A 92 8.40 8.87 -21.20
N THR A 93 8.68 8.49 -22.43
CA THR A 93 8.30 9.26 -23.63
C THR A 93 7.20 8.52 -24.38
N ARG A 94 6.09 9.21 -24.66
CA ARG A 94 4.96 8.61 -25.41
C ARG A 94 5.40 8.22 -26.83
N ILE A 95 5.00 7.02 -27.28
CA ILE A 95 5.36 6.50 -28.62
C ILE A 95 4.37 6.98 -29.69
N LYS A 96 3.09 7.07 -29.34
CA LYS A 96 2.00 7.43 -30.26
C LYS A 96 1.26 8.67 -29.76
N GLY A 97 1.21 9.74 -30.55
CA GLY A 97 0.41 10.93 -30.24
C GLY A 97 1.23 12.13 -29.74
N LYS A 98 0.62 12.95 -28.87
CA LYS A 98 1.24 14.18 -28.34
C LYS A 98 2.51 13.85 -27.56
N GLU A 99 3.58 14.62 -27.80
CA GLU A 99 4.81 14.55 -27.02
C GLU A 99 4.51 14.86 -25.55
N THR A 100 4.45 13.81 -24.74
CA THR A 100 4.29 13.89 -23.28
C THR A 100 5.41 13.12 -22.63
N ILE A 101 6.18 13.80 -21.80
CA ILE A 101 7.27 13.23 -21.03
C ILE A 101 6.77 13.10 -19.60
N LEU A 102 6.91 11.92 -19.01
CA LEU A 102 6.53 11.66 -17.63
C LEU A 102 7.74 11.16 -16.83
N PRO A 103 7.88 11.53 -15.56
CA PRO A 103 8.96 11.03 -14.71
C PRO A 103 8.71 9.55 -14.35
N LEU A 104 9.73 8.71 -14.53
CA LEU A 104 9.71 7.32 -14.06
C LEU A 104 10.29 7.27 -12.66
N MET A 105 9.44 6.93 -11.69
CA MET A 105 9.83 6.76 -10.29
C MET A 105 10.00 5.28 -9.99
N GLY A 106 11.07 4.93 -9.29
CA GLY A 106 11.43 3.54 -8.99
C GLY A 106 11.96 3.37 -7.57
N ARG A 107 11.68 2.23 -6.97
CA ARG A 107 12.35 1.73 -5.76
C ARG A 107 12.59 0.22 -5.88
N PRO A 108 13.67 -0.33 -5.31
CA PRO A 108 13.82 -1.78 -5.20
C PRO A 108 12.76 -2.37 -4.24
N VAL A 109 12.56 -3.70 -4.27
CA VAL A 109 11.64 -4.45 -3.40
C VAL A 109 12.43 -5.46 -2.57
N LEU A 110 12.10 -5.63 -1.29
CA LEU A 110 12.83 -6.56 -0.40
C LEU A 110 12.58 -8.05 -0.71
N SER A 111 11.47 -8.37 -1.38
CA SER A 111 11.10 -9.75 -1.72
C SER A 111 12.17 -10.44 -2.58
N ASN A 112 12.82 -9.72 -3.50
CA ASN A 112 13.85 -10.28 -4.39
C ASN A 112 14.79 -9.17 -4.90
N ARG A 113 16.08 -9.47 -5.09
CA ARG A 113 17.13 -8.49 -5.44
C ARG A 113 16.88 -7.76 -6.77
N ASP A 114 16.19 -8.40 -7.70
CA ASP A 114 15.99 -7.87 -9.05
C ASP A 114 14.57 -7.33 -9.30
N LYS A 115 13.77 -7.19 -8.23
CA LYS A 115 12.40 -6.68 -8.32
C LYS A 115 12.31 -5.24 -7.87
N TRP A 116 11.54 -4.47 -8.63
CA TRP A 116 11.39 -3.03 -8.47
C TRP A 116 9.94 -2.63 -8.55
N ASN A 117 9.54 -1.66 -7.72
CA ASN A 117 8.28 -0.98 -7.86
C ASN A 117 8.46 0.27 -8.69
N PHE A 118 7.61 0.45 -9.70
CA PHE A 118 7.61 1.62 -10.56
C PHE A 118 6.25 2.29 -10.57
N TYR A 119 6.26 3.62 -10.55
CA TYR A 119 5.10 4.44 -10.86
C TYR A 119 5.53 5.65 -11.67
N THR A 120 4.57 6.28 -12.33
CA THR A 120 4.79 7.55 -13.01
C THR A 120 3.85 8.60 -12.43
N THR A 121 4.22 9.86 -12.51
CA THR A 121 3.37 10.98 -12.10
C THR A 121 2.93 11.76 -13.34
N ASN A 122 1.74 12.34 -13.31
CA ASN A 122 1.28 13.28 -14.32
C ASN A 122 1.85 14.69 -14.08
N ASP A 123 2.12 15.44 -15.15
CA ASP A 123 2.62 16.82 -15.16
C ASP A 123 1.50 17.88 -15.08
N LYS A 124 0.25 17.47 -14.81
CA LYS A 124 -0.87 18.40 -14.60
C LYS A 124 -0.78 19.06 -13.22
N THR A 125 -1.51 20.17 -13.05
CA THR A 125 -1.61 20.94 -11.80
C THR A 125 -1.96 20.11 -10.55
N ASN A 126 -2.56 18.93 -10.73
CA ASN A 126 -2.68 17.92 -9.70
C ASN A 126 -1.83 16.71 -10.05
N THR A 127 -0.72 16.52 -9.33
CA THR A 127 0.25 15.44 -9.53
C THR A 127 -0.32 14.11 -9.03
N ILE A 128 -1.03 13.41 -9.89
CA ILE A 128 -1.55 12.06 -9.60
C ILE A 128 -0.50 11.00 -9.95
N THR A 129 -0.40 9.98 -9.10
CA THR A 129 0.40 8.78 -9.38
C THR A 129 -0.39 7.83 -10.28
N LEU A 130 0.28 7.31 -11.29
CA LEU A 130 -0.29 6.40 -12.28
C LEU A 130 0.47 5.08 -12.22
N PRO A 131 -0.25 3.94 -12.17
CA PRO A 131 0.37 2.64 -12.18
C PRO A 131 0.94 2.33 -13.57
N ILE A 132 2.05 1.61 -13.56
CA ILE A 132 2.75 1.15 -14.75
C ILE A 132 2.59 -0.37 -14.84
N THR A 133 2.29 -0.85 -16.03
CA THR A 133 2.28 -2.28 -16.33
C THR A 133 3.42 -2.63 -17.28
N PHE A 134 4.19 -3.67 -16.91
CA PHE A 134 5.30 -4.19 -17.70
C PHE A 134 5.12 -5.70 -17.88
N LYS A 135 5.19 -6.18 -19.13
CA LYS A 135 4.96 -7.59 -19.49
C LYS A 135 3.65 -8.18 -18.91
N GLY A 136 2.59 -7.36 -18.84
CA GLY A 136 1.27 -7.77 -18.31
C GLY A 136 1.18 -7.86 -16.78
N ARG A 137 2.19 -7.38 -16.04
CA ARG A 137 2.16 -7.29 -14.57
C ARG A 137 2.19 -5.85 -14.12
N SER A 138 1.48 -5.54 -13.04
CA SER A 138 1.49 -4.21 -12.43
C SER A 138 2.70 -4.02 -11.52
N CYS A 139 3.49 -2.98 -11.83
CA CYS A 139 4.71 -2.62 -11.11
C CYS A 139 4.46 -1.84 -9.82
N THR A 140 3.19 -1.60 -9.47
CA THR A 140 2.80 -0.99 -8.19
C THR A 140 2.42 -2.03 -7.13
N SER A 141 2.44 -3.31 -7.47
CA SER A 141 2.13 -4.40 -6.54
C SER A 141 3.20 -4.60 -5.45
N GLU A 142 2.90 -5.43 -4.45
CA GLU A 142 3.85 -5.78 -3.38
C GLU A 142 5.08 -6.55 -3.91
N TYR A 143 4.89 -7.35 -4.97
CA TYR A 143 5.95 -8.15 -5.59
C TYR A 143 6.78 -7.38 -6.63
N GLY A 144 6.29 -6.22 -7.10
CA GLY A 144 6.95 -5.40 -8.10
C GLY A 144 7.08 -6.06 -9.49
N CYS A 145 7.90 -5.44 -10.32
CA CYS A 145 8.25 -5.83 -11.68
C CYS A 145 9.74 -6.12 -11.83
N ASP A 146 10.13 -6.68 -12.98
CA ASP A 146 11.53 -6.72 -13.42
C ASP A 146 12.08 -5.30 -13.60
N ASN A 147 13.39 -5.15 -13.48
CA ASN A 147 14.07 -3.89 -13.76
C ASN A 147 13.83 -3.42 -15.21
N LEU A 148 13.64 -2.11 -15.40
CA LEU A 148 13.39 -1.47 -16.69
C LEU A 148 14.68 -0.90 -17.26
N TYR A 149 14.95 -1.17 -18.53
CA TYR A 149 16.11 -0.68 -19.25
C TYR A 149 15.73 0.40 -20.28
N SER A 150 16.73 1.17 -20.71
CA SER A 150 16.54 2.16 -21.76
C SER A 150 16.14 1.47 -23.07
N GLY A 151 15.04 1.93 -23.69
CA GLY A 151 14.46 1.31 -24.88
C GLY A 151 13.27 0.39 -24.61
N ASP A 152 13.02 0.00 -23.35
CA ASP A 152 11.87 -0.82 -22.99
C ASP A 152 10.55 -0.07 -23.20
N VAL A 153 9.49 -0.81 -23.48
CA VAL A 153 8.14 -0.27 -23.64
C VAL A 153 7.28 -0.69 -22.47
N VAL A 154 6.72 0.30 -21.78
CA VAL A 154 5.83 0.13 -20.63
C VAL A 154 4.46 0.70 -20.94
N PHE A 155 3.42 0.13 -20.33
CA PHE A 155 2.06 0.62 -20.50
C PHE A 155 1.63 1.41 -19.26
N VAL A 156 0.99 2.56 -19.49
CA VAL A 156 0.57 3.47 -18.41
C VAL A 156 -0.96 3.54 -18.39
N GLU A 157 -1.58 2.96 -17.37
CA GLU A 157 -3.04 2.80 -17.25
C GLU A 157 -3.81 4.13 -17.23
N GLY A 158 -3.19 5.23 -16.81
CA GLY A 158 -3.82 6.57 -16.82
C GLY A 158 -4.01 7.19 -18.20
N TYR A 159 -3.21 6.75 -19.18
CA TYR A 159 -3.24 7.24 -20.56
C TYR A 159 -3.66 6.16 -21.56
N ASN A 160 -3.81 4.91 -21.11
CA ASN A 160 -4.10 3.74 -21.93
C ASN A 160 -3.16 3.60 -23.14
N ASP A 161 -1.91 4.06 -22.98
CA ASP A 161 -0.92 4.16 -24.04
C ASP A 161 0.42 3.58 -23.61
N ALA A 162 1.20 3.18 -24.61
CA ALA A 162 2.56 2.67 -24.45
C ALA A 162 3.58 3.80 -24.48
N PHE A 163 4.52 3.76 -23.54
CA PHE A 163 5.60 4.70 -23.37
C PHE A 163 6.94 3.99 -23.49
N LYS A 164 7.90 4.65 -24.13
CA LYS A 164 9.29 4.22 -24.20
C LYS A 164 10.04 4.72 -22.97
N VAL A 165 10.76 3.81 -22.31
CA VAL A 165 11.58 4.09 -21.14
C VAL A 165 12.94 4.63 -21.57
N THR A 166 13.37 5.70 -20.92
CA THR A 166 14.76 6.16 -20.95
C THR A 166 15.25 6.16 -19.51
N ALA A 167 16.00 5.12 -19.13
CA ALA A 167 16.55 4.98 -17.79
C ALA A 167 17.78 5.88 -17.61
N TYR A 168 17.91 6.49 -16.44
CA TYR A 168 19.10 7.22 -16.04
C TYR A 168 20.16 6.25 -15.50
N ASP A 169 21.42 6.59 -15.71
CA ASP A 169 22.51 5.82 -15.14
C ASP A 169 22.48 5.93 -13.62
N ASN A 170 22.44 4.78 -12.95
CA ASN A 170 22.44 4.65 -11.50
C ASN A 170 23.83 4.97 -10.91
N GLN A 171 24.29 6.21 -11.05
CA GLN A 171 25.52 6.68 -10.42
C GLN A 171 25.20 7.47 -9.15
N MET A 172 24.82 6.76 -8.09
CA MET A 172 24.84 7.34 -6.75
C MET A 172 25.83 6.54 -5.93
N MET A 173 27.10 6.96 -5.97
CA MET A 173 28.05 6.56 -4.95
C MET A 173 27.50 7.02 -3.59
N ARG A 174 27.21 6.08 -2.70
CA ARG A 174 26.75 6.40 -1.35
C ARG A 174 27.93 6.34 -0.42
N TYR A 175 28.34 7.52 0.05
CA TYR A 175 29.33 7.62 1.10
C TYR A 175 28.72 7.14 2.42
N ILE A 176 29.43 6.29 3.16
CA ILE A 176 29.07 5.92 4.53
C ILE A 176 29.54 7.08 5.41
N PRO A 177 28.64 7.88 6.01
CA PRO A 177 29.02 9.18 6.59
C PRO A 177 29.89 9.12 7.86
N PHE A 178 30.34 7.95 8.30
CA PHE A 178 31.17 7.80 9.50
C PHE A 178 31.94 6.48 9.44
N ILE A 179 33.28 6.58 9.54
CA ILE A 179 34.22 5.50 9.90
C ILE A 179 34.95 5.96 11.15
#